data_AF-W1F2H8-F1
#
_entry.id   AF-W1F2H8-F1
#
_cell.length_a   1.000
_cell.length_b   1.000
_cell.length_c   1.000
_cell.angle_alpha   90.00
_cell.angle_beta   90.00
_cell.angle_gamma   90.00
#
_symmetry.space_group_name_H-M   'P 1'
#
loop_
_entity.id
_entity.type
_entity.pdbx_description
1 polymer ?
#
loop_
_entity_poly.entity_id
_entity_poly.type
_entity_poly.pdbx_seq_one_letter_code
_entity_poly.pdbx_strand_id
1 'polypeptide(L)' 'MIYGAKDDSGQRYLAWSGHSARVGAARDMARAGVSIPEIMQAGGWTNVNIVMNYIRNLDSETGAMVRLLEDGD' A
#
# COMPACT_ATOMS: atom_id res chain seq x y z
N MET A 1 11.15 28.78 -9.15
CA MET A 1 12.10 27.77 -9.69
C MET A 1 13.05 27.41 -8.56
N ILE A 2 12.76 26.38 -7.78
CA ILE A 2 13.55 25.98 -6.61
C ILE A 2 14.53 24.89 -7.03
N TYR A 3 15.78 25.29 -7.33
CA TYR A 3 16.86 24.37 -7.61
C TYR A 3 17.42 23.87 -6.27
N GLY A 4 17.06 22.64 -5.89
CA GLY A 4 17.48 22.02 -4.64
C GLY A 4 18.99 21.74 -4.64
N ALA A 5 19.68 22.29 -3.65
CA ALA A 5 21.04 21.91 -3.31
C ALA A 5 21.08 20.41 -2.96
N LYS A 6 21.99 19.66 -3.60
CA LYS A 6 22.26 18.26 -3.25
C LYS A 6 22.91 18.24 -1.87
N ASP A 7 22.16 17.89 -0.84
CA ASP A 7 22.75 17.40 0.40
C ASP A 7 23.39 16.02 0.14
N ASP A 8 24.58 15.82 0.71
CA ASP A 8 25.39 14.60 0.66
C ASP A 8 24.92 13.57 1.71
N SER A 9 23.64 13.62 2.09
CA SER A 9 23.03 12.56 2.87
C SER A 9 22.33 11.63 1.88
N GLY A 10 22.68 10.34 1.87
CA GLY A 10 22.14 9.33 0.96
C GLY A 10 20.62 9.07 1.08
N GLN A 11 19.85 10.03 1.59
CA GLN A 11 18.45 9.94 2.00
C GLN A 11 17.47 10.57 1.00
N ARG A 12 17.84 10.64 -0.28
CA ARG A 12 16.99 11.20 -1.36
C ARG A 12 15.65 10.48 -1.56
N TYR A 13 15.44 9.33 -0.90
CA TYR A 13 14.26 8.49 -1.08
C TYR A 13 13.33 8.43 0.15
N LEU A 14 13.58 9.21 1.20
CA LEU A 14 12.70 9.27 2.38
C LEU A 14 11.51 10.23 2.22
N ALA A 15 11.51 11.06 1.17
CA ALA A 15 10.41 11.98 0.90
C ALA A 15 9.21 11.27 0.26
N TRP A 16 8.00 11.61 0.69
CA TRP A 16 6.77 11.22 0.00
C TRP A 16 6.83 11.68 -1.46
N SER A 17 6.98 10.72 -2.37
CA SER A 17 6.88 10.95 -3.81
C SER A 17 5.42 10.76 -4.25
N GLY A 18 5.03 11.24 -5.44
CA GLY A 18 3.65 11.06 -5.96
C GLY A 18 3.17 9.59 -6.00
N HIS A 19 4.10 8.63 -5.91
CA HIS A 19 3.80 7.21 -5.75
C HIS A 19 3.09 6.88 -4.43
N SER A 20 3.40 7.61 -3.36
CA SER A 20 2.82 7.40 -2.03
C SER A 20 1.32 7.66 -1.98
N ALA A 21 0.80 8.59 -2.81
CA ALA A 21 -0.64 8.82 -2.92
C ALA A 21 -1.37 7.62 -3.56
N ARG A 22 -0.77 7.00 -4.57
CA ARG A 22 -1.32 5.79 -5.22
C ARG A 22 -1.30 4.59 -4.28
N VAL A 23 -0.21 4.42 -3.52
CA VAL A 23 -0.12 3.38 -2.49
C VAL A 23 -1.15 3.63 -1.38
N GLY A 24 -1.32 4.87 -0.92
CA GLY A 24 -2.34 5.24 0.06
C GLY A 24 -3.76 4.90 -0.40
N ALA A 25 -4.12 5.27 -1.62
CA ALA A 25 -5.42 4.95 -2.20
C ALA A 25 -5.66 3.44 -2.34
N ALA A 26 -4.65 2.66 -2.74
CA ALA A 26 -4.75 1.20 -2.79
C ALA A 26 -5.06 0.58 -1.41
N ARG A 27 -4.39 1.09 -0.38
CA ARG A 27 -4.56 0.66 1.02
C ARG A 27 -5.94 1.04 1.56
N ASP A 28 -6.42 2.24 1.22
CA ASP A 28 -7.75 2.72 1.63
C ASP A 28 -8.88 1.90 1.00
N MET A 29 -8.81 1.63 -0.31
CA MET A 29 -9.77 0.76 -0.99
C MET A 29 -9.76 -0.67 -0.43
N ALA A 30 -8.59 -1.20 -0.08
CA ALA A 30 -8.48 -2.50 0.56
C ALA A 30 -9.14 -2.53 1.95
N ARG A 31 -9.01 -1.46 2.76
CA ARG A 31 -9.74 -1.32 4.04
C ARG A 31 -11.24 -1.22 3.85
N ALA A 32 -11.69 -0.57 2.79
CA ALA A 32 -13.10 -0.47 2.44
C ALA A 32 -13.70 -1.81 1.96
N GLY A 33 -12.90 -2.88 1.86
CA GLY A 33 -13.36 -4.20 1.42
C GLY A 33 -13.53 -4.32 -0.10
N VAL A 34 -12.96 -3.39 -0.88
CA VAL A 34 -13.01 -3.41 -2.34
C VAL A 34 -12.19 -4.59 -2.85
N SER A 35 -12.70 -5.27 -3.88
CA SER A 35 -12.04 -6.43 -4.45
C SER A 35 -10.70 -6.06 -5.13
N ILE A 36 -9.72 -6.97 -5.09
CA ILE A 36 -8.42 -6.80 -5.76
C ILE A 36 -8.53 -6.38 -7.25
N PRO A 37 -9.41 -6.99 -8.08
CA PRO A 37 -9.53 -6.57 -9.49
C PRO A 37 -10.04 -5.14 -9.65
N GLU A 38 -10.92 -4.65 -8.77
CA GLU A 38 -11.40 -3.26 -8.80
C GLU A 38 -10.30 -2.28 -8.38
N ILE A 39 -9.51 -2.64 -7.35
CA ILE A 39 -8.33 -1.86 -6.95
C ILE A 39 -7.33 -1.77 -8.11
N MET A 40 -7.11 -2.87 -8.83
CA MET A 40 -6.26 -2.90 -10.02
C MET A 40 -6.74 -1.96 -11.12
N GLN A 41 -8.04 -1.93 -11.40
CA GLN A 41 -8.63 -1.01 -12.38
C GLN A 41 -8.49 0.45 -11.93
N ALA A 42 -8.79 0.75 -10.66
CA ALA A 42 -8.72 2.10 -10.11
C ALA A 42 -7.29 2.68 -10.13
N GLY A 43 -6.26 1.86 -9.91
CA GLY A 43 -4.87 2.29 -9.93
C GLY A 43 -4.11 2.03 -11.24
N GLY A 44 -4.76 1.43 -12.24
CA GLY A 44 -4.13 1.06 -13.52
C GLY A 44 -3.00 0.02 -13.37
N TRP A 45 -3.07 -0.84 -12.35
CA TRP A 45 -2.06 -1.87 -12.12
C TRP A 45 -2.33 -3.10 -12.97
N THR A 46 -1.34 -3.51 -13.76
CA THR A 46 -1.43 -4.73 -14.58
C THR A 46 -0.99 -5.98 -13.81
N ASN A 47 -0.18 -5.82 -12.76
CA ASN A 47 0.38 -6.93 -12.00
C ASN A 47 -0.22 -7.00 -10.59
N VAL A 48 -0.92 -8.10 -10.32
CA VAL A 48 -1.54 -8.41 -9.01
C VAL A 48 -0.50 -8.40 -7.88
N ASN A 49 0.73 -8.85 -8.14
CA ASN A 49 1.78 -8.96 -7.10
C ASN A 49 2.12 -7.60 -6.49
N ILE A 50 2.06 -6.52 -7.28
CA ILE A 50 2.36 -5.17 -6.81
C ILE A 50 1.28 -4.70 -5.82
N VAL A 51 0.01 -4.89 -6.17
CA VAL A 51 -1.13 -4.55 -5.31
C VAL A 51 -1.09 -5.36 -4.02
N MET A 52 -0.89 -6.68 -4.13
CA MET A 52 -0.73 -7.57 -2.98
C MET A 52 0.39 -7.13 -2.05
N ASN A 53 1.53 -6.68 -2.57
CA ASN A 53 2.63 -6.19 -1.75
C ASN A 53 2.29 -4.88 -0.99
N TYR A 54 1.47 -4.00 -1.57
CA TYR A 54 1.04 -2.75 -0.91
C TYR A 54 -0.01 -2.98 0.19
N ILE A 55 -0.86 -3.99 0.03
CA ILE A 55 -1.92 -4.32 0.99
C ILE A 55 -1.50 -5.37 2.02
N ARG A 56 -0.42 -6.13 1.80
CA ARG A 56 0.07 -7.17 2.73
C ARG A 56 0.29 -6.67 4.16
N ASN A 57 0.77 -5.43 4.31
CA ASN A 57 0.98 -4.82 5.63
C ASN A 57 -0.30 -4.25 6.26
N LEU A 58 -1.44 -4.25 5.56
CA LEU A 58 -2.74 -3.97 6.20
C LEU A 58 -3.34 -5.20 6.83
N ASP A 59 -3.17 -6.35 6.19
CA ASP A 59 -3.74 -7.63 6.64
C ASP A 59 -2.98 -8.23 7.84
N SER A 60 -1.87 -7.62 8.25
CA SER A 60 -1.07 -8.08 9.39
C SER A 60 -1.86 -8.09 10.71
N GLU A 61 -3.01 -7.40 10.78
CA GLU A 61 -3.93 -7.42 11.92
C GLU A 61 -5.22 -8.22 11.66
N THR A 62 -5.46 -8.76 10.45
CA THR A 62 -6.76 -9.36 10.06
C THR A 62 -6.61 -10.64 9.23
N GLY A 63 -5.44 -11.30 9.30
CA GLY A 63 -5.25 -12.58 8.61
C GLY A 63 -6.31 -13.60 9.02
N ALA A 64 -6.79 -14.42 8.08
CA ALA A 64 -7.78 -15.47 8.36
C ALA A 64 -7.40 -16.38 9.54
N MET A 65 -6.10 -16.53 9.83
CA MET A 65 -5.58 -17.20 11.02
C MET A 65 -5.85 -16.44 12.33
N VAL A 66 -5.73 -15.12 12.35
CA VAL A 66 -6.07 -14.27 13.52
C VAL A 66 -7.55 -14.42 13.84
N ARG A 67 -8.42 -14.36 12.82
CA ARG A 67 -9.87 -14.52 13.00
C ARG A 67 -10.27 -15.93 13.49
N LEU A 68 -9.50 -16.96 13.15
CA LEU A 68 -9.67 -18.32 13.69
C LEU A 68 -9.12 -18.47 15.11
N LEU A 69 -8.12 -17.66 15.48
CA LEU A 69 -7.58 -17.60 16.84
C LEU A 69 -8.50 -16.84 17.80
N GLU A 70 -9.24 -15.83 17.33
CA GLU A 70 -10.19 -15.05 18.13
C GLU A 70 -11.56 -15.72 18.34
N ASP A 71 -12.00 -16.58 17.40
CA ASP A 71 -13.29 -17.32 17.49
C ASP A 71 -13.16 -18.63 18.29
N GLY A 72 -11.95 -18.96 18.76
CA GLY A 72 -11.60 -20.20 19.46
C GLY A 72 -11.50 -20.09 20.99
N ASP A 73 -11.87 -18.95 21.59
CA ASP A 73 -12.04 -18.72 23.04
C ASP A 73 -13.53 -18.61 23.40
#